data_AF-A0A240C496-F1
#
_entry.id   AF-A0A240C496-F1
#
_cell.length_a   1.000
_cell.length_b   1.000
_cell.length_c   1.000
_cell.angle_alpha   90.00
_cell.angle_beta   90.00
_cell.angle_gamma   90.00
#
_symmetry.space_group_name_H-M   'P 1'
#
loop_
_entity.id
_entity.type
_entity.pdbx_description
1 polymer ?
#
loop_
_entity_poly.entity_id
_entity_poly.type
_entity_poly.pdbx_seq_one_letter_code
_entity_poly.pdbx_strand_id
1 'polypeptide(L)' 'MQINKKLLIPILSIGVLIIIINFIFIITSLFGLTNYWPVFQTIGLGLVILYGFDILQNRKQRSLYFYAGIVFILFGIFFQ' A
#
# COMPACT_ATOMS: atom_id res chain seq x y z
N MET A 1 2.87 -0.19 22.56
CA MET A 1 1.82 -1.03 21.96
C MET A 1 2.49 -2.22 21.27
N GLN A 2 2.43 -3.43 21.84
CA GLN A 2 2.99 -4.62 21.19
C GLN A 2 2.03 -5.05 20.08
N ILE A 3 2.41 -4.83 18.82
CA ILE A 3 1.61 -5.26 17.67
C ILE A 3 1.68 -6.79 17.58
N ASN A 4 0.51 -7.45 17.52
CA ASN A 4 0.44 -8.90 17.40
C ASN A 4 0.94 -9.35 16.02
N LYS A 5 2.16 -9.87 15.96
CA LYS A 5 2.82 -10.31 14.72
C LYS A 5 2.01 -11.36 13.94
N LYS A 6 1.17 -12.16 14.61
CA LYS A 6 0.29 -13.15 13.93
C LYS A 6 -0.76 -12.50 13.03
N LEU A 7 -1.24 -11.30 13.38
CA LEU A 7 -2.20 -10.55 12.58
C LEU A 7 -1.52 -9.72 11.48
N LEU A 8 -0.24 -9.39 11.65
CA LEU A 8 0.48 -8.57 10.67
C LEU A 8 0.72 -9.31 9.35
N ILE A 9 0.99 -10.61 9.41
CA ILE A 9 1.24 -11.46 8.24
C ILE A 9 0.05 -11.47 7.27
N PRO A 10 -1.19 -11.81 7.69
CA PRO A 10 -2.33 -11.77 6.78
C PRO A 10 -2.65 -10.36 6.26
N ILE A 11 -2.43 -9.31 7.06
CA ILE A 11 -2.59 -7.92 6.63
C ILE A 11 -1.60 -7.58 5.50
N LEU A 12 -0.34 -8.00 5.63
CA LEU A 12 0.67 -7.80 4.59
C LEU A 12 0.33 -8.59 3.32
N SER A 13 -0.12 -9.84 3.45
CA SER A 13 -0.54 -10.65 2.30
C SER A 13 -1.71 -10.02 1.54
N ILE A 14 -2.71 -9.50 2.26
CA ILE A 14 -3.83 -8.76 1.65
C ILE A 14 -3.33 -7.49 0.96
N GLY A 15 -2.42 -6.73 1.61
CA GLY A 15 -1.82 -5.55 1.00
C GLY A 15 -1.12 -5.87 -0.33
N VAL A 16 -0.35 -6.95 -0.38
CA VAL A 16 0.35 -7.37 -1.61
C VAL A 16 -0.65 -7.76 -2.70
N LEU A 17 -1.73 -8.45 -2.35
CA LEU A 17 -2.80 -8.78 -3.29
C LEU A 17 -3.43 -7.53 -3.88
N ILE A 18 -3.70 -6.51 -3.07
CA ILE A 18 -4.28 -5.24 -3.55
C ILE A 18 -3.31 -4.50 -4.47
N ILE A 19 -2.00 -4.55 -4.22
CA ILE A 19 -0.99 -4.01 -5.15
C ILE A 19 -1.07 -4.69 -6.51
N ILE A 20 -1.18 -6.02 -6.55
CA ILE A 20 -1.29 -6.78 -7.81
C ILE A 20 -2.56 -6.37 -8.56
N ILE A 21 -3.68 -6.23 -7.86
CA ILE A 21 -4.94 -5.76 -8.44
C ILE A 21 -4.78 -4.35 -9.02
N ASN A 22 -4.17 -3.43 -8.28
CA ASN A 22 -3.95 -2.08 -8.80
C ASN A 22 -3.02 -2.05 -10.01
N PHE A 23 -2.02 -2.94 -10.10
CA PHE A 23 -1.21 -3.09 -11.31
C PHE A 23 -2.04 -3.45 -12.55
N ILE A 24 -3.04 -4.33 -12.39
CA ILE A 24 -3.97 -4.66 -13.47
C ILE A 24 -4.74 -3.39 -13.89
N PHE A 25 -5.23 -2.60 -12.93
CA PHE A 25 -5.93 -1.35 -13.22
C PHE A 25 -5.05 -0.26 -13.87
N ILE A 26 -3.76 -0.20 -13.52
CA ILE A 26 -2.78 0.68 -14.18
C ILE A 26 -2.54 0.23 -15.62
N ILE A 27 -2.44 -1.08 -15.86
CA ILE A 27 -2.28 -1.60 -17.22
C ILE A 27 -3.52 -1.27 -18.05
N THR A 28 -4.72 -1.49 -17.52
CA THR A 28 -5.95 -1.14 -18.23
C THR A 28 -6.07 0.37 -18.47
N SER A 29 -5.53 1.21 -17.59
CA SER A 29 -5.55 2.67 -17.76
C SER A 29 -4.66 3.13 -18.93
N LEU A 30 -3.55 2.44 -19.19
CA LEU A 30 -2.68 2.72 -20.35
C LEU A 30 -3.41 2.49 -21.69
N PHE A 31 -4.42 1.62 -21.72
CA PHE A 31 -5.28 1.39 -22.88
C PHE A 31 -6.51 2.30 -22.92
N GLY A 32 -6.62 3.28 -22.01
CA GLY A 32 -7.74 4.22 -21.95
C GLY A 32 -9.03 3.62 -21.39
N LEU A 33 -8.98 2.41 -20.80
CA LEU A 33 -10.16 1.71 -20.27
C LEU A 33 -10.54 2.19 -18.87
N THR A 34 -9.58 2.73 -18.12
CA THR A 34 -9.74 3.18 -16.72
C THR A 34 -8.89 4.42 -16.44
N ASN A 35 -9.23 5.20 -15.41
CA ASN A 35 -8.45 6.37 -14.99
C ASN A 35 -7.15 5.96 -14.25
N TYR A 36 -6.16 6.88 -14.19
CA TYR A 36 -4.82 6.65 -13.61
C TYR A 36 -4.75 6.69 -12.06
N TRP A 37 -5.87 6.92 -11.37
CA TRP A 37 -5.94 6.93 -9.90
C TRP A 37 -5.37 5.69 -9.16
N PRO A 38 -5.35 4.46 -9.74
CA PRO A 38 -4.77 3.30 -9.07
C PRO A 38 -3.26 3.43 -8.85
N VAL A 39 -2.56 4.31 -9.59
CA VAL A 39 -1.10 4.54 -9.43
C VAL A 39 -0.78 5.04 -8.02
N PHE A 40 -1.48 6.08 -7.55
CA PHE A 40 -1.25 6.66 -6.24
C PHE A 40 -1.61 5.69 -5.11
N GLN A 41 -2.69 4.92 -5.28
CA GLN A 41 -3.08 3.88 -4.32
C GLN A 41 -2.04 2.77 -4.23
N THR A 42 -1.44 2.38 -5.36
CA THR A 42 -0.36 1.37 -5.43
C THR A 42 0.88 1.83 -4.66
N ILE A 43 1.31 3.07 -4.90
CA ILE A 43 2.47 3.68 -4.20
C ILE A 43 2.20 3.71 -2.69
N GLY A 44 1.01 4.15 -2.28
CA GLY A 44 0.64 4.24 -0.88
C GLY A 44 0.58 2.89 -0.17
N LEU A 45 -0.02 1.87 -0.81
CA LEU A 45 -0.02 0.49 -0.31
C LEU A 45 1.38 -0.08 -0.18
N GLY A 46 2.26 0.17 -1.15
CA GLY A 46 3.66 -0.27 -1.09
C GLY A 46 4.39 0.27 0.13
N LEU A 47 4.20 1.56 0.46
CA LEU A 47 4.80 2.19 1.64
C LEU A 47 4.26 1.61 2.96
N VAL A 48 2.96 1.31 3.04
CA VAL A 48 2.35 0.66 4.23
C VAL A 48 2.87 -0.76 4.41
N ILE A 49 3.06 -1.52 3.32
CA ILE A 49 3.61 -2.88 3.37
C ILE A 49 5.07 -2.89 3.81
N LEU A 50 5.90 -1.98 3.26
CA LEU A 50 7.29 -1.82 3.68
C LEU A 50 7.39 -1.52 5.17
N TYR A 51 6.53 -0.63 5.68
CA TYR A 51 6.44 -0.37 7.12
C TYR A 51 6.06 -1.60 7.95
N GLY A 52 5.11 -2.43 7.48
CA GLY A 52 4.77 -3.67 8.16
C GLY A 52 5.91 -4.70 8.15
N PHE A 53 6.71 -4.78 7.09
CA PHE A 53 7.92 -5.62 7.08
C PHE A 53 8.97 -5.13 8.09
N ASP A 54 9.17 -3.82 8.23
CA ASP A 54 10.06 -3.24 9.24
C ASP A 54 9.60 -3.58 10.68
N ILE A 55 8.29 -3.57 10.93
CA ILE A 55 7.70 -4.01 12.21
C ILE A 55 7.99 -5.49 12.47
N LEU A 56 7.83 -6.37 11.47
CA LEU A 56 8.12 -7.80 11.62
C LEU A 56 9.57 -8.06 12.01
N GLN A 57 10.50 -7.36 11.35
CA GLN A 57 11.94 -7.48 11.56
C GLN A 57 12.45 -6.76 12.82
N ASN A 58 11.57 -6.16 13.63
CA ASN A 58 11.94 -5.34 14.79
C ASN A 58 12.98 -4.24 14.47
N ARG A 59 13.05 -3.76 13.22
CA ARG A 59 13.93 -2.66 12.85
C ARG A 59 13.39 -1.37 13.46
N LYS A 60 14.27 -0.40 13.75
CA LYS A 60 13.83 0.95 14.19
C LYS A 60 12.92 1.53 13.11
N GLN A 61 11.63 1.56 13.43
CA GLN A 61 10.54 1.92 12.54
C GLN A 61 10.70 3.37 12.07
N ARG A 62 10.80 3.59 10.76
CA ARG A 62 10.55 4.90 10.18
C ARG A 62 9.04 5.02 9.96
N SER A 63 8.33 5.48 11.00
CA SER A 63 6.88 5.77 10.95
C SER A 63 6.49 6.69 9.78
N LEU A 64 7.47 7.45 9.25
CA LEU A 64 7.34 8.26 8.05
C LEU A 64 6.83 7.48 6.83
N TYR A 65 7.23 6.22 6.63
CA TYR A 65 6.71 5.39 5.53
C TYR A 65 5.22 5.10 5.68
N PHE A 66 4.76 4.84 6.91
CA PHE A 66 3.36 4.60 7.19
C PHE A 66 2.49 5.83 6.89
N TYR A 67 2.90 6.99 7.41
CA TYR A 67 2.16 8.24 7.19
C TYR A 67 2.17 8.67 5.72
N ALA A 68 3.32 8.58 5.04
CA ALA A 68 3.39 8.84 3.61
C ALA A 68 2.50 7.88 2.81
N GLY A 69 2.50 6.59 3.17
CA GLY A 69 1.64 5.59 2.56
C GLY A 69 0.16 5.91 2.66
N ILE A 70 -0.31 6.29 3.86
CA ILE A 70 -1.70 6.71 4.06
C ILE A 70 -2.06 7.93 3.20
N VAL A 71 -1.19 8.94 3.13
CA VAL A 71 -1.43 10.14 2.31
C VAL A 71 -1.59 9.78 0.84
N PHE A 72 -0.74 8.90 0.30
CA PHE A 72 -0.83 8.43 -1.09
C PHE A 72 -2.11 7.63 -1.37
N ILE A 73 -2.54 6.77 -0.44
CA ILE A 73 -3.81 6.02 -0.55
C ILE A 73 -4.98 7.01 -0.59
N LEU A 74 -5.03 7.95 0.34
CA LEU A 74 -6.09 8.96 0.40
C LEU A 74 -6.10 9.82 -0.87
N PHE A 75 -4.94 10.25 -1.35
CA PHE A 75 -4.83 11.02 -2.59
C PHE A 75 -5.42 10.25 -3.78
N GLY A 76 -5.08 8.96 -3.91
CA GLY A 76 -5.64 8.11 -4.96
C GLY A 76 -7.14 7.80 -4.82
N ILE A 77 -7.76 8.02 -3.65
CA ILE A 77 -9.21 7.87 -3.46
C ILE A 77 -9.94 9.18 -3.79
N PHE A 78 -9.40 10.32 -3.34
CA PHE A 78 -10.06 11.62 -3.47
C PHE A 78 -9.81 12.31 -4.82
N PHE A 79 -8.74 11.97 -5.54
CA PHE A 79 -8.38 12.56 -6.84
C PHE A 79 -8.60 11.58 -8.01
N GLN A 80 -9.71 10.83 -7.98
CA GLN A 80 -10.12 9.84 -8.99
C GLN A 80 -10.72 10.42 -10.28
#